data_AF-A0A820S5U3-F1
#
_entry.id   AF-A0A820S5U3-F1
#
_cell.length_a   1.000
_cell.length_b   1.000
_cell.length_c   1.000
_cell.angle_alpha   90.00
_cell.angle_beta   90.00
_cell.angle_gamma   90.00
#
_symmetry.space_group_name_H-M   'P 1'
#
loop_
_entity.id
_entity.type
_entity.pdbx_description
1 polymer ?
#
loop_
_entity_poly.entity_id
_entity_poly.type
_entity_poly.pdbx_seq_one_letter_code
_entity_poly.pdbx_strand_id
1 'polypeptide(L)'
;KYLALPSDEKIKLRSQSFDAKKACWVPDPKESFIAAEIESVKDDQVTVKTSKGEVKTLKKDDVQQMNPPKYSCSDDMADLTYLNDASVLANLRDRYSR
;
A
#
# COMPACT_ATOMS: atom_id res chain seq x y z
N LYS A 1 -0.85 -20.77 -15.99
CA LYS A 1 0.29 -19.83 -16.04
C LYS A 1 -0.14 -18.38 -15.79
N TYR A 2 -1.27 -17.91 -16.37
CA TYR A 2 -1.74 -16.52 -16.25
C TYR A 2 -2.84 -16.29 -15.20
N LEU A 3 -3.25 -17.32 -14.47
CA LEU A 3 -4.40 -17.26 -13.56
C LEU A 3 -4.01 -17.29 -12.07
N ALA A 4 -2.86 -17.88 -11.75
CA ALA A 4 -2.41 -18.06 -10.38
C ALA A 4 -0.90 -17.89 -10.31
N LEU A 5 -0.45 -17.26 -9.22
CA LEU A 5 0.98 -17.09 -8.92
C LEU A 5 1.59 -18.42 -8.48
N PRO A 6 2.81 -18.74 -8.95
CA PRO A 6 3.59 -19.86 -8.41
C PRO A 6 3.74 -19.74 -6.88
N SER A 7 3.73 -20.88 -6.19
CA SER A 7 3.78 -20.92 -4.72
C SER A 7 4.99 -20.18 -4.14
N ASP A 8 6.16 -20.30 -4.76
CA ASP A 8 7.40 -19.68 -4.26
C ASP A 8 7.35 -18.15 -4.37
N GLU A 9 6.83 -17.62 -5.48
CA GLU A 9 6.61 -16.17 -5.64
C GLU A 9 5.56 -15.64 -4.67
N LYS A 10 4.48 -16.40 -4.47
CA LYS A 10 3.42 -16.06 -3.53
C LYS A 10 3.94 -15.98 -2.10
N ILE A 11 4.80 -16.92 -1.68
CA ILE A 11 5.44 -16.89 -0.37
C ILE A 11 6.35 -15.67 -0.24
N LYS A 12 7.23 -15.44 -1.22
CA LYS A 12 8.17 -14.31 -1.20
C LYS A 12 7.48 -12.95 -1.11
N LEU A 13 6.36 -12.78 -1.81
CA LEU A 13 5.59 -11.55 -1.79
C LEU A 13 4.92 -11.34 -0.42
N ARG A 14 4.33 -12.41 0.13
CA ARG A 14 3.60 -12.36 1.41
C ARG A 14 4.49 -12.30 2.64
N SER A 15 5.77 -12.65 2.50
CA SER A 15 6.76 -12.61 3.59
C SER A 15 7.53 -11.29 3.67
N GLN A 16 7.20 -10.28 2.86
CA GLN A 16 7.87 -8.99 2.93
C GLN A 16 7.68 -8.33 4.29
N SER A 17 8.74 -7.70 4.80
CA SER A 17 8.70 -6.93 6.04
C SER A 17 7.76 -5.74 5.89
N PHE A 18 6.89 -5.54 6.88
CA PHE A 18 5.88 -4.48 6.84
C PHE A 18 5.68 -3.90 8.24
N ASP A 19 5.80 -2.57 8.34
CA ASP A 19 5.49 -1.83 9.56
C ASP A 19 4.08 -1.24 9.44
N ALA A 20 3.10 -1.90 10.07
CA ALA A 20 1.70 -1.49 10.03
C ALA A 20 1.43 -0.10 10.62
N LYS A 21 2.33 0.45 11.44
CA LYS A 21 2.17 1.77 12.05
C LYS A 21 2.72 2.88 11.17
N LYS A 22 3.72 2.58 10.33
CA LYS A 22 4.36 3.57 9.46
C LYS A 22 3.84 3.52 8.04
N ALA A 23 3.50 2.34 7.55
CA ALA A 23 3.26 2.17 6.12
C ALA A 23 1.84 2.64 5.75
N CYS A 24 1.76 3.52 4.75
CA CYS A 24 0.53 4.20 4.36
C CYS A 24 0.52 4.48 2.85
N TRP A 25 -0.66 4.82 2.34
CA TRP A 25 -0.87 5.32 0.99
C TRP A 25 -1.17 6.80 1.05
N VAL A 26 -0.58 7.56 0.13
CA VAL A 26 -0.84 9.00 -0.02
C VAL A 26 -1.15 9.34 -1.47
N PRO A 27 -1.96 10.39 -1.72
CA PRO A 27 -2.30 10.82 -3.06
C PRO A 27 -1.06 11.28 -3.84
N ASP A 28 -0.97 10.84 -5.09
CA ASP A 28 0.09 11.22 -6.03
C ASP A 28 -0.54 11.65 -7.38
N PRO A 29 -0.18 12.82 -7.93
CA PRO A 29 -0.78 13.29 -9.18
C PRO A 29 -0.53 12.39 -10.40
N LYS A 30 0.52 11.56 -10.40
CA LYS A 30 0.87 10.69 -11.54
C LYS A 30 0.36 9.27 -11.35
N GLU A 31 0.45 8.75 -10.14
CA GLU A 31 0.11 7.35 -9.84
C GLU A 31 -1.23 7.17 -9.13
N SER A 32 -1.97 8.26 -8.93
CA SER A 32 -3.17 8.37 -8.08
C SER A 32 -2.87 8.15 -6.60
N PHE A 33 -2.27 7.02 -6.24
CA PHE A 33 -1.78 6.73 -4.89
C PHE A 33 -0.38 6.15 -4.93
N ILE A 34 0.44 6.50 -3.95
CA ILE A 34 1.79 5.98 -3.80
C ILE A 34 2.06 5.52 -2.37
N ALA A 35 2.87 4.47 -2.22
CA ALA A 35 3.31 3.99 -0.92
C ALA A 35 4.19 5.03 -0.24
N ALA A 36 3.99 5.22 1.05
CA ALA A 36 4.76 6.12 1.89
C ALA A 36 4.92 5.58 3.31
N GLU A 37 5.92 6.11 4.01
CA GLU A 37 6.19 5.81 5.41
C GLU A 37 5.98 7.07 6.25
N ILE A 38 5.23 6.95 7.34
CA ILE A 38 5.01 8.03 8.30
C ILE A 38 6.32 8.29 9.06
N GLU A 39 6.82 9.52 8.96
CA GLU A 39 7.98 10.00 9.71
C GLU A 39 7.55 10.70 11.01
N SER A 40 6.49 11.51 10.96
CA SER A 40 5.96 12.18 12.14
C SER A 40 4.48 12.52 12.00
N VAL A 41 3.80 12.65 13.14
CA VAL A 41 2.42 13.13 13.23
C VAL A 41 2.40 14.34 14.15
N LYS A 42 1.84 15.46 13.68
CA LYS A 42 1.67 16.70 14.44
C LYS A 42 0.22 17.15 14.30
N ASP A 43 -0.52 17.06 15.40
CA ASP A 43 -1.95 17.41 15.47
C ASP A 43 -2.77 16.73 14.36
N ASP A 44 -3.16 17.51 13.34
CA ASP A 44 -3.98 17.07 12.20
C ASP A 44 -3.16 16.83 10.92
N GLN A 45 -1.84 16.99 10.99
CA GLN A 45 -0.93 16.80 9.87
C GLN A 45 0.00 15.61 10.08
N VAL A 46 0.25 14.89 9.00
CA VAL A 46 1.15 13.74 8.95
C VAL A 46 2.23 14.03 7.94
N THR A 47 3.48 13.97 8.38
CA THR A 47 4.65 14.02 7.52
C THR A 47 5.02 12.60 7.12
N VAL A 48 5.00 12.34 5.83
CA VAL A 48 5.33 11.05 5.24
C VAL A 48 6.50 11.17 4.28
N LYS A 49 7.25 10.09 4.14
CA LYS A 49 8.25 9.91 3.09
C LYS A 49 7.71 8.93 2.05
N THR A 50 7.48 9.42 0.85
CA THR A 50 7.00 8.60 -0.28
C THR A 50 8.08 7.61 -0.74
N SER A 51 7.69 6.54 -1.42
CA SER A 51 8.62 5.58 -2.02
C SER A 51 9.55 6.21 -3.08
N LYS A 52 9.20 7.38 -3.62
CA LYS A 52 10.06 8.22 -4.48
C LYS A 52 11.16 8.98 -3.71
N GLY A 53 11.16 8.90 -2.38
CA GLY A 53 12.10 9.61 -1.51
C GLY A 53 11.68 11.05 -1.16
N GLU A 54 10.55 11.53 -1.69
CA GLU A 54 10.01 12.86 -1.37
C GLU A 54 9.32 12.86 -0.01
N VAL A 55 9.60 13.87 0.81
CA VAL A 55 8.90 14.10 2.08
C VAL A 55 7.73 15.06 1.83
N LYS A 56 6.53 14.67 2.25
CA LYS A 56 5.31 15.46 2.11
C LYS A 56 4.59 15.56 3.45
N THR A 57 4.04 16.72 3.74
CA THR A 57 3.13 16.92 4.86
C THR A 57 1.73 17.05 4.33
N LEU A 58 0.85 16.15 4.76
CA LEU A 58 -0.54 16.06 4.32
C LEU A 58 -1.45 16.07 5.55
N LYS A 59 -2.75 16.29 5.34
CA LYS A 59 -3.72 16.10 6.42
C LYS A 59 -3.85 14.62 6.71
N LYS A 60 -4.18 14.30 7.96
CA LYS A 60 -4.39 12.91 8.38
C LYS A 60 -5.48 12.21 7.57
N ASP A 61 -6.52 12.94 7.15
CA ASP A 61 -7.64 12.41 6.36
C ASP A 61 -7.23 12.01 4.93
N ASP A 62 -6.15 12.60 4.39
CA ASP A 62 -5.64 12.27 3.06
C ASP A 62 -4.71 11.03 3.07
N VAL A 63 -4.35 10.53 4.26
CA VAL A 63 -3.46 9.38 4.44
C VAL A 63 -4.30 8.12 4.64
N GLN A 64 -4.19 7.17 3.71
CA GLN A 64 -4.90 5.90 3.78
C GLN A 64 -4.01 4.80 4.37
N GLN A 65 -4.60 3.88 5.13
CA GLN A 65 -3.86 2.76 5.72
C GLN A 65 -3.47 1.73 4.64
N MET A 66 -2.26 1.18 4.74
CA MET A 66 -1.80 0.14 3.83
C MET A 66 -2.10 -1.25 4.38
N ASN A 67 -2.54 -2.16 3.51
CA ASN A 67 -2.72 -3.56 3.87
C ASN A 67 -1.37 -4.29 4.01
N PRO A 68 -1.22 -5.22 4.97
CA PRO A 68 -0.02 -6.04 5.08
C PRO A 68 0.25 -6.90 3.82
N PRO A 69 1.52 -7.24 3.50
CA PRO A 69 1.90 -8.00 2.31
C PRO A 69 1.26 -9.39 2.20
N LYS A 70 0.75 -9.95 3.31
CA LYS A 70 -0.04 -11.19 3.28
C LYS A 70 -1.25 -11.12 2.34
N TYR A 71 -1.74 -9.90 2.07
CA TYR A 71 -2.84 -9.60 1.16
C TYR A 71 -2.41 -9.24 -0.26
N SER A 72 -1.11 -9.22 -0.55
CA SER A 72 -0.63 -8.94 -1.91
C SER A 72 -1.13 -9.99 -2.89
N CYS A 73 -1.62 -9.52 -4.05
CA CYS A 73 -2.28 -10.33 -5.07
C CYS A 73 -3.42 -11.17 -4.48
N SER A 74 -4.28 -10.56 -3.65
CA SER A 74 -5.49 -11.21 -3.18
C SER A 74 -6.40 -11.55 -4.35
N ASP A 75 -7.00 -12.74 -4.31
CA ASP A 75 -7.99 -13.20 -5.30
C ASP A 75 -9.36 -12.58 -5.01
N ASP A 76 -9.67 -12.36 -3.74
CA ASP A 76 -10.83 -11.61 -3.27
C ASP A 76 -10.36 -10.36 -2.51
N MET A 77 -10.79 -9.18 -2.96
CA MET A 77 -10.43 -7.91 -2.30
C MET A 77 -11.36 -7.58 -1.13
N ALA A 78 -12.47 -8.30 -0.96
CA ALA A 78 -13.31 -8.18 0.24
C ALA A 78 -12.58 -8.67 1.51
N ASP A 79 -11.56 -9.52 1.35
CA ASP A 79 -10.74 -10.05 2.46
C ASP A 79 -9.67 -9.07 2.98
N LEU A 80 -9.50 -7.91 2.33
CA LEU A 80 -8.54 -6.90 2.77
C LEU A 80 -8.90 -6.36 4.16
N THR A 81 -7.90 -6.06 5.00
CA THR A 81 -8.13 -5.44 6.31
C THR A 81 -8.60 -4.00 6.17
N TYR A 82 -7.99 -3.26 5.24
CA TYR A 82 -8.36 -1.88 4.94
C TYR A 82 -8.99 -1.81 3.56
N LEU A 83 -10.30 -1.58 3.52
CA LEU A 83 -11.08 -1.44 2.30
C LEU A 83 -11.10 0.04 1.89
N ASN A 84 -10.01 0.46 1.25
CA ASN A 84 -9.84 1.83 0.73
C ASN A 84 -9.40 1.82 -0.74
N ASP A 85 -9.62 2.93 -1.42
CA ASP A 85 -9.37 3.08 -2.86
C ASP A 85 -7.91 2.75 -3.22
N ALA A 86 -6.96 3.18 -2.40
CA ALA A 86 -5.54 2.93 -2.63
C ALA A 86 -5.20 1.43 -2.58
N SER A 87 -5.80 0.68 -1.64
CA SER A 87 -5.54 -0.76 -1.49
C SER A 87 -6.15 -1.57 -2.63
N VAL A 88 -7.33 -1.19 -3.11
CA VAL A 88 -7.96 -1.81 -4.29
C VAL A 88 -7.11 -1.56 -5.53
N LEU A 89 -6.69 -0.30 -5.74
CA LEU A 89 -5.82 0.05 -6.86
C LEU A 89 -4.49 -0.71 -6.83
N ALA A 90 -3.85 -0.77 -5.67
CA ALA A 90 -2.57 -1.48 -5.48
C ALA A 90 -2.72 -2.97 -5.79
N ASN A 91 -3.76 -3.64 -5.28
CA ASN A 91 -3.97 -5.05 -5.55
C ASN A 91 -4.22 -5.33 -7.03
N LEU A 92 -5.01 -4.50 -7.70
CA LEU A 92 -5.26 -4.62 -9.15
C LEU A 92 -3.97 -4.41 -9.96
N ARG A 93 -3.15 -3.41 -9.60
CA ARG A 93 -1.85 -3.14 -10.25
C ARG A 93 -0.87 -4.30 -10.05
N ASP A 94 -0.80 -4.86 -8.85
CA ASP A 94 0.06 -6.01 -8.54
C ASP A 94 -0.33 -7.24 -9.35
N ARG A 95 -1.63 -7.50 -9.52
CA ARG A 95 -2.13 -8.61 -10.34
C ARG A 95 -1.93 -8.40 -11.83
N TYR A 96 -2.09 -7.16 -12.31
CA TYR A 96 -1.98 -6.85 -13.74
C TYR A 96 -0.53 -6.87 -14.25
N SER A 97 0.43 -6.52 -13.40
CA SER A 97 1.86 -6.49 -13.77
C SER A 97 2.52 -7.87 -13.92
N ARG A 98 1.79 -8.96 -13.68
CA ARG A 98 2.30 -10.34 -13.59
C ARG A 98 1.57 -11.26 -14.56
#